data_AF-A0A4Z2H823-F1
#
_entry.id   AF-A0A4Z2H823-F1
#
_cell.length_a   1.000
_cell.length_b   1.000
_cell.length_c   1.000
_cell.angle_alpha   90.00
_cell.angle_beta   90.00
_cell.angle_gamma   90.00
#
_symmetry.space_group_name_H-M   'P 1'
#
loop_
_entity.id
_entity.type
_entity.pdbx_description
1 polymer ?
#
loop_
_entity_poly.entity_id
_entity_poly.type
_entity_poly.pdbx_seq_one_letter_code
_entity_poly.pdbx_strand_id
1 'polypeptide(L)'
;MVRRDLGGVMRSRPQKHAACVIGEECVMGEECVLREESVMREEYVIGEGSLIGKGSVIGEECVIGEESVMGEEFVIGEESVIGEGSVIG
;
A
#
# COMPACT_ATOMS: atom_id res chain seq x y z
N MET A 1 -7.79 -17.78 0.54
CA MET A 1 -8.66 -17.39 1.66
C MET A 1 -7.92 -16.26 2.35
N VAL A 2 -8.17 -14.98 2.15
CA VAL A 2 -9.40 -14.19 1.92
C VAL A 2 -9.15 -13.25 0.74
N ARG A 3 -10.00 -13.30 -0.31
CA ARG A 3 -10.03 -12.26 -1.35
C ARG A 3 -11.12 -11.28 -0.94
N ARG A 4 -10.73 -10.11 -0.46
CA ARG A 4 -11.57 -8.91 -0.50
C ARG A 4 -10.86 -7.93 -1.41
N ASP A 5 -10.89 -8.25 -2.70
CA ASP A 5 -10.52 -7.29 -3.75
C ASP A 5 -11.79 -6.44 -3.97
N LEU A 6 -12.00 -5.44 -3.11
CA LEU A 6 -13.07 -4.46 -3.25
C LEU A 6 -12.45 -3.23 -3.93
N GLY A 7 -12.83 -2.96 -5.18
CA GLY A 7 -12.75 -1.65 -5.81
C GLY A 7 -11.42 -1.12 -6.39
N GLY A 8 -10.24 -1.63 -6.03
CA GLY A 8 -8.96 -1.07 -6.53
C GLY A 8 -8.55 -1.48 -7.95
N VAL A 9 -8.06 -0.52 -8.75
CA VAL A 9 -7.42 -0.77 -10.06
C VAL A 9 -5.99 -1.28 -9.84
N MET A 10 -5.86 -2.60 -9.72
CA MET A 10 -4.56 -3.27 -9.79
C MET A 10 -4.06 -3.32 -11.23
N ARG A 11 -3.07 -2.48 -11.55
CA ARG A 11 -2.39 -2.54 -12.86
C ARG A 11 -1.42 -3.72 -12.96
N SER A 12 -0.98 -4.26 -11.83
CA SER A 12 -0.02 -5.36 -11.73
C SER A 12 -0.47 -6.45 -10.75
N ARG A 13 0.28 -7.55 -10.63
CA ARG A 13 0.10 -8.56 -9.57
C ARG A 13 0.98 -8.21 -8.36
N PRO A 14 0.47 -7.46 -7.37
CA PRO A 14 1.22 -7.22 -6.13
C PRO A 14 1.46 -8.53 -5.39
N GLN A 15 2.60 -8.63 -4.72
CA GLN A 15 2.86 -9.73 -3.80
C GLN A 15 2.18 -9.45 -2.47
N LYS A 16 0.90 -9.86 -2.37
CA LYS A 16 0.11 -9.73 -1.15
C LYS A 16 0.36 -10.93 -0.23
N HIS A 17 0.78 -10.65 1.01
CA HIS A 17 0.82 -11.66 2.06
C HIS A 17 -0.55 -11.77 2.77
N ALA A 18 -0.71 -12.79 3.61
CA ALA A 18 -1.99 -13.09 4.24
C ALA A 18 -2.53 -11.92 5.08
N ALA A 19 -3.85 -11.76 5.11
CA ALA A 19 -4.57 -10.80 5.97
C ALA A 19 -4.40 -9.30 5.66
N CYS A 20 -4.05 -8.92 4.43
CA CYS A 20 -4.11 -7.51 4.01
C CYS A 20 -5.56 -7.05 3.77
N VAL A 21 -5.88 -5.81 4.15
CA VAL A 21 -7.14 -5.12 3.83
C VAL A 21 -6.82 -4.02 2.81
N ILE A 22 -7.57 -3.98 1.71
CA ILE A 22 -7.41 -2.97 0.65
C ILE A 22 -8.78 -2.36 0.41
N GLY A 23 -8.85 -1.02 0.51
CA GLY A 23 -10.04 -0.24 0.21
C GLY A 23 -10.31 -0.15 -1.29
N GLU A 24 -11.32 0.66 -1.64
CA GLU A 24 -11.79 0.84 -3.01
C GLU A 24 -11.00 1.92 -3.75
N GLU A 25 -11.05 1.89 -5.08
CA GLU A 25 -10.47 2.91 -5.97
C GLU A 25 -8.95 3.11 -5.89
N CYS A 26 -8.22 2.15 -5.31
CA CYS A 26 -6.79 2.26 -5.13
C CYS A 26 -5.98 1.84 -6.37
N VAL A 27 -4.78 2.38 -6.53
CA VAL A 27 -3.83 2.03 -7.59
C VAL A 27 -2.54 1.48 -7.00
N MET A 28 -2.05 0.37 -7.57
CA MET A 28 -0.76 -0.21 -7.22
C MET A 28 0.10 -0.46 -8.46
N GLY A 29 1.33 0.01 -8.42
CA GLY A 29 2.37 -0.19 -9.43
C GLY A 29 2.86 -1.63 -9.49
N GLU A 30 3.76 -1.92 -10.44
CA GLU A 30 4.37 -3.24 -10.59
C GLU A 30 5.29 -3.57 -9.41
N GLU A 31 5.53 -4.86 -9.18
CA GLU A 31 6.49 -5.35 -8.18
C GLU A 31 6.27 -4.88 -6.73
N CYS A 32 5.14 -4.24 -6.42
CA CYS A 32 4.90 -3.77 -5.05
C CYS A 32 4.61 -4.95 -4.11
N VAL A 33 5.07 -4.81 -2.87
CA VAL A 33 4.99 -5.84 -1.84
C VAL A 33 4.19 -5.32 -0.66
N LEU A 34 3.12 -6.05 -0.32
CA LEU A 34 2.33 -5.81 0.88
C LEU A 34 2.56 -6.96 1.86
N ARG A 35 3.13 -6.63 3.02
CA ARG A 35 3.35 -7.57 4.13
C ARG A 35 2.07 -7.77 4.94
N GLU A 36 2.06 -8.81 5.77
CA GLU A 36 0.88 -9.27 6.49
C GLU A 36 0.23 -8.16 7.34
N GLU A 37 -1.09 -8.27 7.54
CA GLU A 37 -1.85 -7.40 8.45
C GLU A 37 -1.81 -5.91 8.07
N SER A 38 -1.38 -5.58 6.85
CA SER A 38 -1.41 -4.22 6.36
C SER A 38 -2.83 -3.78 5.97
N VAL A 39 -3.18 -2.54 6.29
CA VAL A 39 -4.51 -1.94 6.09
C VAL A 39 -4.38 -0.71 5.23
N MET A 40 -4.92 -0.77 4.02
CA MET A 40 -4.96 0.34 3.10
C MET A 40 -6.40 0.81 2.93
N ARG A 41 -6.64 2.10 3.14
CA ARG A 41 -7.99 2.68 2.98
C ARG A 41 -8.32 2.96 1.52
N GLU A 42 -9.24 3.87 1.24
CA GLU A 42 -9.76 4.17 -0.09
C GLU A 42 -8.86 5.17 -0.84
N GLU A 43 -8.94 5.17 -2.17
CA GLU A 43 -8.33 6.19 -3.04
C GLU A 43 -6.80 6.38 -2.92
N TYR A 44 -6.06 5.39 -2.41
CA TYR A 44 -4.60 5.49 -2.32
C TYR A 44 -3.89 5.09 -3.63
N VAL A 45 -2.65 5.56 -3.79
CA VAL A 45 -1.72 5.19 -4.86
C VAL A 45 -0.41 4.68 -4.27
N ILE A 46 0.04 3.51 -4.69
CA ILE A 46 1.37 2.96 -4.39
C ILE A 46 2.16 2.82 -5.69
N GLY A 47 3.33 3.44 -5.76
CA GLY A 47 4.25 3.38 -6.88
C GLY A 47 4.89 2.00 -7.07
N GLU A 48 5.45 1.80 -8.25
CA GLU A 48 6.20 0.59 -8.61
C GLU A 48 7.36 0.29 -7.63
N GLY A 49 7.62 -0.99 -7.37
CA GLY A 49 8.72 -1.43 -6.52
C GLY A 49 8.60 -1.06 -5.03
N SER A 50 7.49 -0.46 -4.60
CA SER A 50 7.31 -0.05 -3.20
C SER A 50 7.10 -1.23 -2.27
N LEU A 51 7.64 -1.14 -1.07
CA LEU A 51 7.50 -2.13 -0.01
C LEU A 51 6.73 -1.55 1.17
N ILE A 52 5.63 -2.20 1.53
CA ILE A 52 4.84 -1.88 2.71
C ILE A 52 5.06 -2.95 3.78
N GLY A 53 5.64 -2.56 4.90
CA GLY A 53 5.91 -3.44 6.02
C GLY A 53 4.67 -3.94 6.75
N LYS A 54 4.89 -4.91 7.65
CA LYS A 54 3.83 -5.65 8.33
C LYS A 54 3.02 -4.73 9.25
N GLY A 55 1.71 -4.93 9.33
CA GLY A 55 0.84 -4.23 10.30
C GLY A 55 0.67 -2.73 10.02
N SER A 56 1.07 -2.27 8.84
CA SER A 56 1.07 -0.87 8.49
C SER A 56 -0.29 -0.36 8.06
N VAL A 57 -0.55 0.92 8.28
CA VAL A 57 -1.81 1.57 7.91
C VAL A 57 -1.56 2.73 6.94
N ILE A 58 -2.22 2.69 5.78
CA ILE A 58 -2.25 3.80 4.82
C ILE A 58 -3.65 4.42 4.84
N GLY A 59 -3.72 5.72 5.12
CA GLY A 59 -4.94 6.52 5.12
C GLY A 59 -5.58 6.68 3.73
N GLU A 60 -6.71 7.38 3.70
CA GLU A 60 -7.42 7.73 2.47
C GLU A 60 -6.62 8.74 1.64
N GLU A 61 -6.77 8.71 0.32
CA GLU A 61 -6.17 9.68 -0.62
C GLU A 61 -4.64 9.80 -0.51
N CYS A 62 -3.97 8.76 -0.01
CA CYS A 62 -2.53 8.77 0.17
C CYS A 62 -1.77 8.40 -1.10
N VAL A 63 -0.60 9.01 -1.30
CA VAL A 63 0.29 8.69 -2.42
C VAL A 63 1.64 8.24 -1.89
N ILE A 64 2.07 7.05 -2.27
CA ILE A 64 3.41 6.51 -2.03
C ILE A 64 4.15 6.44 -3.36
N GLY A 65 5.25 7.17 -3.48
CA GLY A 65 6.09 7.18 -4.67
C GLY A 65 6.77 5.84 -4.93
N GLU A 66 7.33 5.69 -6.13
CA GLU A 66 8.04 4.49 -6.56
C GLU A 66 9.26 4.19 -5.68
N GLU A 67 9.66 2.92 -5.61
CA GLU A 67 10.81 2.42 -4.84
C GLU A 67 10.81 2.82 -3.35
N SER A 68 9.65 3.18 -2.80
CA SER A 68 9.56 3.61 -1.40
C SER A 68 9.50 2.42 -0.46
N VAL A 69 10.16 2.54 0.69
CA VAL A 69 10.20 1.49 1.71
C VAL A 69 9.55 2.01 2.99
N MET A 70 8.48 1.35 3.40
CA MET A 70 7.82 1.63 4.64
C MET A 70 8.05 0.50 5.65
N GLY A 71 8.43 0.87 6.87
CA GLY A 71 8.74 -0.01 7.98
C GLY A 71 7.57 -0.85 8.47
N GLU A 72 7.74 -1.53 9.59
CA GLU A 72 6.65 -2.28 10.23
C GLU A 72 5.83 -1.35 11.13
N GLU A 73 4.52 -1.59 11.24
CA GLU A 73 3.61 -0.89 12.15
C GLU A 73 3.54 0.64 11.97
N PHE A 74 3.92 1.16 10.79
CA PHE A 74 3.80 2.60 10.51
C PHE A 74 2.35 3.00 10.22
N VAL A 75 2.06 4.28 10.41
CA VAL A 75 0.77 4.88 10.07
C VAL A 75 1.01 6.12 9.22
N ILE A 76 0.47 6.12 8.00
CA ILE A 76 0.34 7.31 7.16
C ILE A 76 -1.07 7.89 7.37
N GLY A 77 -1.14 9.17 7.69
CA GLY A 77 -2.42 9.89 7.82
C GLY A 77 -3.07 10.14 6.45
N GLU A 78 -4.35 10.48 6.45
CA GLU A 78 -5.12 10.81 5.24
C GLU A 78 -4.45 11.97 4.44
N GLU A 79 -4.64 11.99 3.12
CA GLU A 79 -4.12 13.01 2.19
C GLU A 79 -2.59 13.19 2.23
N SER A 80 -1.85 12.17 2.65
CA SER A 80 -0.39 12.24 2.78
C SER A 80 0.33 11.83 1.51
N VAL A 81 1.44 12.51 1.23
CA VAL A 81 2.30 12.19 0.09
C VAL A 81 3.68 11.81 0.57
N ILE A 82 4.10 10.60 0.21
CA ILE A 82 5.45 10.09 0.39
C ILE A 82 6.16 10.11 -0.97
N GLY A 83 7.29 10.80 -1.04
CA GLY A 83 8.05 10.93 -2.28
C GLY A 83 8.70 9.63 -2.73
N GLU A 84 9.08 9.57 -4.00
CA GLU A 84 9.87 8.48 -4.59
C GLU A 84 11.16 8.20 -3.80
N GLY A 85 11.49 6.92 -3.64
CA GLY A 85 12.69 6.46 -2.92
C GLY A 85 12.71 6.80 -1.43
N SER A 86 11.56 7.19 -0.85
CA SER A 86 11.48 7.50 0.58
C SER A 86 11.61 6.23 1.41
N VAL A 87 12.34 6.34 2.52
CA VAL A 87 12.44 5.27 3.51
C VAL A 87 11.87 5.79 4.83
N ILE A 88 10.81 5.15 5.30
CA ILE A 88 10.17 5.43 6.59
C ILE A 88 10.36 4.19 7.45
N GLY A 89 10.98 4.35 8.62
CA GLY A 89 11.33 3.26 9.53
C GLY A 89 10.34 3.09 10.67
#